data_AF-A0AAV3XGD9-F1
#
_entry.id   AF-A0AAV3XGD9-F1
#
_cell.length_a   1.000
_cell.length_b   1.000
_cell.length_c   1.000
_cell.angle_alpha   90.00
_cell.angle_beta   90.00
_cell.angle_gamma   90.00
#
_symmetry.space_group_name_H-M   'P 1'
#
loop_
_entity.id
_entity.type
_entity.pdbx_description
1 polymer ?
#
loop_
_entity_poly.entity_id
_entity_poly.type
_entity_poly.pdbx_seq_one_letter_code
_entity_poly.pdbx_strand_id
1 'polypeptide(L)'
;MSQIQQSKNLKFWLLGISAGLMTLHLTLTWKSGNTNLLTAAILFWVAVALQIWKKRHALNLESDVFSRWLGILLISLVVFQSTYLFENDLFLRVSPLSLGMGMGLVASGFKRLKQYWQQLLLLGAIAIPWESLLPYTHFLSALSLLTAKFATFLLWSLGFQVNLQGIFIILPTGALEVAPGCSGIGIILQLLGWAFVLFVMVPTSWKQKIWLLSAAVILGFAVNGVRVALMAVLVALSNQSAFDYWHQGDGSLIFSTLAVLIFGIFCYFIVLQKELKKQI
;
A
#
# COMPACT_ATOMS: atom_id res chain seq x y z
N MET A 1 -4.77 -14.79 -42.57
CA MET A 1 -5.09 -14.78 -41.12
C MET A 1 -6.12 -13.69 -40.87
N SER A 2 -7.29 -14.03 -40.33
CA SER A 2 -8.40 -13.07 -40.16
C SER A 2 -8.07 -11.99 -39.11
N GLN A 3 -8.63 -10.79 -39.27
CA GLN A 3 -8.44 -9.64 -38.36
C GLN A 3 -8.74 -10.00 -36.88
N ILE A 4 -9.63 -10.96 -36.65
CA ILE A 4 -9.99 -11.49 -35.33
C ILE A 4 -8.79 -12.20 -34.67
N GLN A 5 -8.01 -12.98 -35.42
CA GLN A 5 -6.83 -13.68 -34.91
C GLN A 5 -5.70 -12.70 -34.55
N GLN A 6 -5.53 -11.65 -35.36
CA GLN A 6 -4.53 -10.60 -35.11
C GLN A 6 -4.85 -9.79 -33.83
N SER A 7 -6.13 -9.48 -33.59
CA SER A 7 -6.58 -8.79 -32.37
C SER A 7 -6.37 -9.64 -31.10
N LYS A 8 -6.67 -10.94 -31.16
CA LYS A 8 -6.44 -11.87 -30.05
C LYS A 8 -4.95 -11.98 -29.69
N ASN A 9 -4.09 -12.10 -30.70
CA ASN A 9 -2.64 -12.14 -30.49
C ASN A 9 -2.11 -10.86 -29.85
N LEU A 10 -2.56 -9.68 -30.29
CA LEU A 10 -2.14 -8.41 -29.69
C LEU A 10 -2.50 -8.32 -28.20
N LYS A 11 -3.73 -8.71 -27.82
CA LYS A 11 -4.17 -8.72 -26.41
C LYS A 11 -3.31 -9.65 -25.55
N PHE A 12 -2.95 -10.82 -26.08
CA PHE A 12 -2.07 -11.77 -25.40
C PHE A 12 -0.67 -11.19 -25.15
N TRP A 13 -0.05 -10.58 -26.17
CA TRP A 13 1.25 -9.94 -26.02
C TRP A 13 1.24 -8.78 -25.02
N LEU A 14 0.23 -7.90 -25.08
CA LEU A 14 0.10 -6.79 -24.12
C LEU A 14 -0.06 -7.29 -22.68
N LEU A 15 -0.81 -8.37 -22.48
CA LEU A 15 -0.96 -9.00 -21.17
C LEU A 15 0.37 -9.57 -20.67
N GLY A 16 1.08 -10.34 -21.50
CA GLY A 16 2.37 -10.94 -21.15
C GLY A 16 3.42 -9.90 -20.78
N ILE A 17 3.55 -8.84 -21.59
CA ILE A 17 4.47 -7.73 -21.32
C ILE A 17 4.08 -7.01 -20.02
N SER A 18 2.79 -6.69 -19.83
CA SER A 18 2.33 -6.01 -18.60
C SER A 18 2.62 -6.84 -17.35
N ALA A 19 2.37 -8.15 -17.40
CA ALA A 19 2.65 -9.06 -16.30
C ALA A 19 4.16 -9.16 -16.01
N GLY A 20 4.99 -9.21 -17.05
CA GLY A 20 6.45 -9.19 -16.92
C GLY A 20 6.97 -7.91 -16.27
N LEU A 21 6.47 -6.74 -16.70
CA LEU A 21 6.86 -5.44 -16.13
C LEU A 21 6.40 -5.27 -14.68
N MET A 22 5.19 -5.72 -14.35
CA MET A 22 4.69 -5.77 -12.98
C MET A 22 5.57 -6.67 -12.11
N THR A 23 5.92 -7.87 -12.58
CA THR A 23 6.77 -8.82 -11.86
C THR A 23 8.17 -8.27 -11.66
N LEU A 24 8.74 -7.61 -12.68
CA LEU A 24 10.03 -6.92 -12.59
C LEU A 24 10.00 -5.89 -11.46
N HIS A 25 9.03 -4.98 -11.46
CA HIS A 25 8.90 -3.95 -10.43
C HIS A 25 8.79 -4.55 -9.03
N LEU A 26 7.87 -5.52 -8.83
CA LEU A 26 7.68 -6.19 -7.54
C LEU A 26 8.93 -6.91 -7.07
N THR A 27 9.68 -7.54 -7.98
CA THR A 27 10.94 -8.23 -7.64
C THR A 27 12.01 -7.23 -7.20
N LEU A 28 12.13 -6.09 -7.87
CA LEU A 28 13.09 -5.05 -7.50
C LEU A 28 12.73 -4.42 -6.15
N THR A 29 11.44 -4.13 -5.91
CA THR A 29 10.97 -3.64 -4.62
C THR A 29 11.15 -4.66 -3.50
N TRP A 30 10.99 -5.96 -3.78
CA TRP A 30 11.29 -6.99 -2.79
C TRP A 30 12.79 -7.02 -2.45
N LYS A 31 13.66 -6.94 -3.46
CA LYS A 31 15.11 -6.92 -3.29
C LYS A 31 15.63 -5.68 -2.55
N SER A 32 14.93 -4.55 -2.61
CA SER A 32 15.34 -3.34 -1.88
C SER A 32 15.11 -3.42 -0.37
N GLY A 33 14.40 -4.44 0.12
CA GLY A 33 14.10 -4.60 1.55
C GLY A 33 13.04 -3.62 2.09
N ASN A 34 12.49 -2.73 1.26
CA ASN A 34 11.44 -1.80 1.68
C ASN A 34 10.07 -2.51 1.71
N THR A 35 9.76 -3.15 2.83
CA THR A 35 8.53 -3.92 3.04
C THR A 35 7.25 -3.08 2.93
N ASN A 36 7.31 -1.81 3.34
CA ASN A 36 6.20 -0.86 3.22
C ASN A 36 5.89 -0.56 1.75
N LEU A 37 6.92 -0.25 0.95
CA LEU A 37 6.77 -0.01 -0.47
C LEU A 37 6.31 -1.28 -1.20
N LEU A 38 6.84 -2.45 -0.85
CA LEU A 38 6.44 -3.74 -1.43
C LEU A 38 4.95 -4.01 -1.21
N THR A 39 4.49 -3.85 0.03
CA THR A 39 3.09 -4.09 0.41
C THR A 39 2.15 -3.13 -0.32
N ALA A 40 2.51 -1.85 -0.42
CA ALA A 40 1.76 -0.88 -1.20
C ALA A 40 1.75 -1.24 -2.70
N ALA A 41 2.92 -1.57 -3.28
CA ALA A 41 3.04 -1.91 -4.68
C ALA A 41 2.17 -3.11 -5.06
N ILE A 42 2.15 -4.18 -4.24
CA ILE A 42 1.29 -5.34 -4.45
C ILE A 42 -0.19 -4.92 -4.49
N LEU A 43 -0.64 -4.15 -3.50
CA LEU A 43 -2.02 -3.66 -3.42
C LEU A 43 -2.40 -2.87 -4.68
N PHE A 44 -1.59 -1.88 -5.07
CA PHE A 44 -1.88 -1.01 -6.21
C PHE A 44 -1.81 -1.76 -7.54
N TRP A 45 -0.84 -2.65 -7.75
CA TRP A 45 -0.75 -3.47 -8.95
C TRP A 45 -1.93 -4.42 -9.11
N VAL A 46 -2.36 -5.08 -8.03
CA VAL A 46 -3.56 -5.92 -8.03
C VAL A 46 -4.80 -5.09 -8.39
N ALA A 47 -4.96 -3.91 -7.81
CA ALA A 47 -6.08 -3.02 -8.13
C ALA A 47 -6.08 -2.59 -9.60
N VAL A 48 -4.91 -2.24 -10.16
CA VAL A 48 -4.75 -1.91 -11.58
C VAL A 48 -5.10 -3.09 -12.47
N ALA A 49 -4.59 -4.29 -12.17
CA ALA A 49 -4.87 -5.50 -12.92
C ALA A 49 -6.37 -5.82 -12.94
N LEU A 50 -7.04 -5.73 -11.79
CA LEU A 50 -8.50 -5.93 -11.68
C LEU A 50 -9.29 -4.89 -12.50
N GLN A 51 -8.89 -3.62 -12.48
CA GLN A 51 -9.55 -2.57 -13.27
C GLN A 51 -9.38 -2.78 -14.78
N ILE A 52 -8.16 -3.13 -15.22
CA ILE A 52 -7.90 -3.46 -16.63
C ILE A 52 -8.73 -4.69 -17.02
N TRP A 53 -8.74 -5.73 -16.20
CA TRP A 53 -9.53 -6.93 -16.43
C TRP A 53 -11.02 -6.61 -16.60
N LYS A 54 -11.58 -5.77 -15.74
CA LYS A 54 -12.99 -5.33 -15.83
C LYS A 54 -13.27 -4.55 -17.13
N LYS A 55 -12.33 -3.70 -17.57
CA LYS A 55 -12.48 -2.87 -18.78
C LYS A 55 -12.05 -3.55 -20.08
N ARG A 56 -11.46 -4.76 -20.04
CA ARG A 56 -10.73 -5.40 -21.16
C ARG A 56 -11.48 -5.48 -22.50
N HIS A 57 -12.81 -5.54 -22.46
CA HIS A 57 -13.67 -5.62 -23.65
C HIS A 57 -14.03 -4.24 -24.22
N ALA A 58 -13.92 -3.18 -23.42
CA ALA A 58 -14.22 -1.80 -23.80
C ALA A 58 -12.97 -0.97 -24.13
N LEU A 59 -11.76 -1.52 -23.93
CA LEU A 59 -10.51 -0.84 -24.23
C LEU A 59 -10.29 -0.77 -25.75
N ASN A 60 -9.96 0.43 -26.23
CA ASN A 60 -9.61 0.66 -27.62
C ASN A 60 -8.11 0.51 -27.81
N LEU A 61 -7.71 -0.59 -28.46
CA LEU A 61 -6.29 -0.99 -28.61
C LEU A 61 -5.71 -0.57 -29.97
N GLU A 62 -5.87 0.70 -30.31
CA GLU A 62 -5.22 1.26 -31.50
C GLU A 62 -4.33 2.42 -31.07
N SER A 63 -3.03 2.23 -31.30
CA SER A 63 -2.00 3.24 -31.13
C SER A 63 -1.46 3.68 -32.48
N ASP A 64 -1.25 4.97 -32.66
CA ASP A 64 -0.45 5.51 -33.74
C ASP A 64 1.03 5.12 -33.61
N VAL A 65 1.78 5.23 -34.70
CA VAL A 65 3.19 4.81 -34.79
C VAL A 65 4.07 5.60 -33.83
N PHE A 66 3.85 6.92 -33.73
CA PHE A 66 4.66 7.79 -32.87
C PHE A 66 4.48 7.43 -31.39
N SER A 67 3.23 7.32 -30.92
CA SER A 67 2.92 6.94 -29.54
C SER A 67 3.48 5.56 -29.19
N ARG A 68 3.47 4.62 -30.15
CA ARG A 68 4.02 3.28 -29.93
C ARG A 68 5.53 3.33 -29.68
N TRP A 69 6.28 4.06 -30.51
CA TRP A 69 7.73 4.22 -30.33
C TRP A 69 8.07 4.98 -29.05
N LEU A 70 7.31 6.02 -28.71
CA LEU A 70 7.48 6.74 -27.46
C LEU A 70 7.24 5.84 -26.24
N GLY A 71 6.19 5.01 -26.27
CA GLY A 71 5.89 4.05 -25.22
C GLY A 71 6.97 2.97 -25.08
N ILE A 72 7.49 2.45 -26.20
CA ILE A 72 8.62 1.51 -26.20
C ILE A 72 9.86 2.18 -25.61
N LEU A 73 10.19 3.40 -26.01
CA LEU A 73 11.33 4.16 -25.48
C LEU A 73 11.22 4.32 -23.96
N LEU A 74 10.04 4.70 -23.46
CA LEU A 74 9.80 4.88 -22.03
C LEU A 74 9.95 3.58 -21.25
N ILE A 75 9.38 2.47 -21.75
CA ILE A 75 9.52 1.14 -21.12
C ILE A 75 10.98 0.70 -21.13
N SER A 76 11.66 0.81 -22.29
CA SER A 76 13.06 0.44 -22.44
C SER A 76 13.97 1.24 -21.51
N LEU A 77 13.70 2.53 -21.32
CA LEU A 77 14.45 3.37 -20.38
C LEU A 77 14.27 2.92 -18.93
N VAL A 78 13.04 2.58 -18.50
CA VAL A 78 12.80 2.06 -17.15
C VAL A 78 13.49 0.70 -16.96
N VAL A 79 13.38 -0.21 -17.94
CA VAL A 79 14.04 -1.52 -17.90
C VAL A 79 15.56 -1.38 -17.87
N PHE A 80 16.12 -0.48 -18.68
CA PHE A 80 17.55 -0.19 -18.65
C PHE A 80 17.98 0.42 -17.31
N GLN A 81 17.26 1.42 -16.79
CA GLN A 81 17.57 2.01 -15.48
C GLN A 81 17.49 0.99 -14.34
N SER A 82 16.62 -0.02 -14.46
CA SER A 82 16.48 -1.07 -13.46
C SER A 82 17.75 -1.89 -13.24
N THR A 83 18.70 -1.91 -14.19
CA THR A 83 19.97 -2.61 -13.99
C THR A 83 20.98 -1.80 -13.16
N TYR A 84 20.79 -0.48 -13.02
CA TYR A 84 21.71 0.42 -12.31
C TYR A 84 21.11 1.03 -11.05
N LEU A 85 19.79 1.22 -11.02
CA LEU A 85 19.07 1.97 -9.98
C LEU A 85 18.14 1.09 -9.13
N PHE A 86 18.37 -0.22 -9.07
CA PHE A 86 17.47 -1.16 -8.38
C PHE A 86 17.34 -0.92 -6.87
N GLU A 87 18.32 -0.26 -6.23
CA GLU A 87 18.27 0.12 -4.81
C GLU A 87 17.71 1.53 -4.57
N ASN A 88 17.50 2.31 -5.63
CA ASN A 88 17.07 3.69 -5.51
C ASN A 88 15.56 3.78 -5.23
N ASP A 89 15.19 4.25 -4.03
CA ASP A 89 13.80 4.33 -3.58
C ASP A 89 12.92 5.20 -4.50
N LEU A 90 13.43 6.34 -4.98
CA LEU A 90 12.69 7.21 -5.91
C LEU A 90 12.42 6.51 -7.25
N PHE A 91 13.39 5.79 -7.79
CA PHE A 91 13.23 4.99 -9.01
C PHE A 91 12.15 3.91 -8.83
N LEU A 92 12.20 3.17 -7.72
CA LEU A 92 11.20 2.14 -7.41
C LEU A 92 9.79 2.72 -7.24
N ARG A 93 9.66 3.95 -6.75
CA ARG A 93 8.38 4.64 -6.60
C ARG A 93 7.81 5.16 -7.92
N VAL A 94 8.64 5.77 -8.76
CA VAL A 94 8.21 6.42 -10.01
C VAL A 94 8.04 5.41 -11.16
N SER A 95 8.81 4.31 -11.16
CA SER A 95 8.80 3.34 -12.25
C SER A 95 7.43 2.74 -12.57
N PRO A 96 6.53 2.39 -11.64
CA PRO A 96 5.20 1.86 -11.97
C PRO A 96 4.38 2.83 -12.82
N LEU A 97 4.41 4.12 -12.49
CA LEU A 97 3.68 5.15 -13.23
C LEU A 97 4.25 5.28 -14.65
N SER A 98 5.57 5.31 -14.80
CA SER A 98 6.24 5.34 -16.10
C SER A 98 5.92 4.11 -16.95
N LEU A 99 5.95 2.91 -16.36
CA LEU A 99 5.58 1.66 -17.03
C LEU A 99 4.11 1.65 -17.44
N GLY A 100 3.21 2.12 -16.58
CA GLY A 100 1.79 2.24 -16.87
C GLY A 100 1.51 3.21 -18.02
N MET A 101 2.18 4.37 -18.04
CA MET A 101 2.10 5.33 -19.16
C MET A 101 2.65 4.72 -20.45
N GLY A 102 3.83 4.11 -20.40
CA GLY A 102 4.45 3.46 -21.55
C GLY A 102 3.58 2.37 -22.15
N MET A 103 3.00 1.51 -21.32
CA MET A 103 2.06 0.47 -21.76
C MET A 103 0.77 1.06 -22.33
N GLY A 104 0.21 2.11 -21.71
CA GLY A 104 -0.96 2.81 -22.24
C GLY A 104 -0.71 3.43 -23.62
N LEU A 105 0.49 3.98 -23.85
CA LEU A 105 0.91 4.52 -25.14
C LEU A 105 1.07 3.42 -26.19
N VAL A 106 1.76 2.32 -25.87
CA VAL A 106 1.92 1.17 -26.78
C VAL A 106 0.56 0.57 -27.17
N ALA A 107 -0.35 0.44 -26.20
CA ALA A 107 -1.65 -0.18 -26.40
C ALA A 107 -2.64 0.70 -27.17
N SER A 108 -2.68 2.01 -26.88
CA SER A 108 -3.82 2.86 -27.30
C SER A 108 -3.45 4.27 -27.75
N GLY A 109 -2.17 4.63 -27.74
CA GLY A 109 -1.68 5.93 -28.15
C GLY A 109 -2.07 7.10 -27.24
N PHE A 110 -1.53 8.29 -27.52
CA PHE A 110 -1.68 9.47 -26.67
C PHE A 110 -3.14 9.95 -26.56
N LYS A 111 -3.87 9.95 -27.68
CA LYS A 111 -5.26 10.43 -27.76
C LYS A 111 -6.21 9.69 -26.81
N ARG A 112 -5.93 8.43 -26.51
CA ARG A 112 -6.82 7.55 -25.72
C ARG A 112 -6.21 7.16 -24.37
N LEU A 113 -5.07 7.73 -23.98
CA LEU A 113 -4.43 7.46 -22.70
C LEU A 113 -5.36 7.78 -21.52
N LYS A 114 -6.28 8.73 -21.69
CA LYS A 114 -7.34 9.07 -20.73
C LYS A 114 -8.19 7.86 -20.31
N GLN A 115 -8.34 6.81 -21.12
CA GLN A 115 -9.08 5.60 -20.72
C GLN A 115 -8.45 4.87 -19.52
N TYR A 116 -7.16 5.12 -19.26
CA TYR A 116 -6.36 4.55 -18.18
C TYR A 116 -6.19 5.47 -16.97
N TRP A 117 -6.92 6.60 -16.89
CA TRP A 117 -6.67 7.63 -15.87
C TRP A 117 -6.74 7.09 -14.43
N GLN A 118 -7.65 6.16 -14.13
CA GLN A 118 -7.77 5.53 -12.81
C GLN A 118 -6.56 4.65 -12.50
N GLN A 119 -6.08 3.89 -13.49
CA GLN A 119 -4.91 3.03 -13.35
C GLN A 119 -3.65 3.88 -13.16
N LEU A 120 -3.49 4.95 -13.94
CA LEU A 120 -2.37 5.89 -13.80
C LEU A 120 -2.42 6.62 -12.45
N LEU A 121 -3.61 6.96 -11.96
CA LEU A 121 -3.79 7.54 -10.62
C LEU A 121 -3.34 6.57 -9.52
N LEU A 122 -3.69 5.29 -9.62
CA LEU A 122 -3.24 4.25 -8.68
C LEU A 122 -1.73 4.04 -8.72
N LEU A 123 -1.14 3.96 -9.91
CA LEU A 123 0.32 3.80 -10.06
C LEU A 123 1.07 5.06 -9.60
N GLY A 124 0.49 6.25 -9.84
CA GLY A 124 1.03 7.51 -9.35
C GLY A 124 0.97 7.65 -7.83
N ALA A 125 0.03 7.00 -7.16
CA ALA A 125 0.01 6.97 -5.70
C ALA A 125 1.20 6.22 -5.09
N ILE A 126 1.76 5.23 -5.79
CA ILE A 126 3.01 4.55 -5.40
C ILE A 126 4.20 5.53 -5.46
N ALA A 127 4.17 6.49 -6.40
CA ALA A 127 5.25 7.45 -6.59
C ALA A 127 5.44 8.40 -5.40
N ILE A 128 4.40 8.55 -4.57
CA ILE A 128 4.37 9.47 -3.45
C ILE A 128 5.04 8.79 -2.23
N PRO A 129 6.14 9.34 -1.69
CA PRO A 129 6.75 8.84 -0.46
C PRO A 129 5.94 9.34 0.74
N TRP A 130 4.78 8.72 0.97
CA TRP A 130 3.84 9.08 2.02
C TRP A 130 4.47 9.10 3.41
N GLU A 131 5.48 8.26 3.63
CA GLU A 131 6.27 8.24 4.86
C GLU A 131 7.09 9.52 5.01
N SER A 132 7.72 10.00 3.93
CA SER A 132 8.66 11.13 3.88
C SER A 132 8.01 12.51 3.79
N LEU A 133 6.73 12.58 3.42
CA LEU A 133 6.01 13.84 3.22
C LEU A 133 5.41 14.43 4.51
N LEU A 134 5.28 13.65 5.58
CA LEU A 134 4.83 14.17 6.87
C LEU A 134 5.98 14.94 7.53
N PRO A 135 5.77 16.14 8.11
CA PRO A 135 6.82 16.89 8.80
C PRO A 135 7.51 16.00 9.84
N TYR A 136 8.74 15.60 9.51
CA TYR A 136 9.25 14.25 9.80
C TYR A 136 9.66 13.99 11.27
N THR A 137 9.59 14.99 12.15
CA THR A 137 10.01 14.82 13.55
C THR A 137 8.88 15.06 14.52
N HIS A 138 8.15 16.16 14.41
CA HIS A 138 7.14 16.53 15.40
C HIS A 138 5.89 15.65 15.32
N PHE A 139 5.38 15.36 14.11
CA PHE A 139 4.19 14.53 13.96
C PHE A 139 4.46 13.08 14.38
N LEU A 140 5.56 12.50 13.90
CA LEU A 140 5.94 11.13 14.25
C LEU A 140 6.25 10.98 15.75
N SER A 141 6.96 11.95 16.34
CA SER A 141 7.20 11.97 17.80
C SER A 141 5.89 12.09 18.59
N ALA A 142 4.95 12.94 18.14
CA ALA A 142 3.65 13.05 18.79
C ALA A 142 2.83 11.76 18.68
N LEU A 143 2.87 11.09 17.53
CA LEU A 143 2.19 9.81 17.32
C LEU A 143 2.82 8.68 18.12
N SER A 144 4.15 8.65 18.24
CA SER A 144 4.89 7.76 19.15
C SER A 144 4.48 7.97 20.60
N LEU A 145 4.43 9.22 21.07
CA LEU A 145 3.96 9.55 22.42
C LEU A 145 2.51 9.12 22.64
N LEU A 146 1.62 9.34 21.68
CA LEU A 146 0.23 8.93 21.76
C LEU A 146 0.10 7.40 21.83
N THR A 147 0.91 6.70 21.04
CA THR A 147 0.99 5.23 21.05
C THR A 147 1.50 4.73 22.40
N ALA A 148 2.54 5.34 22.96
CA ALA A 148 3.08 4.99 24.27
C ALA A 148 2.06 5.18 25.38
N LYS A 149 1.31 6.30 25.36
CA LYS A 149 0.19 6.55 26.29
C LYS A 149 -0.89 5.49 26.18
N PHE A 150 -1.31 5.15 24.95
CA PHE A 150 -2.37 4.17 24.73
C PHE A 150 -1.94 2.76 25.12
N ALA A 151 -0.72 2.34 24.76
CA ALA A 151 -0.17 1.05 25.18
C ALA A 151 -0.01 0.96 26.71
N THR A 152 0.46 2.03 27.36
CA THR A 152 0.52 2.13 28.83
C THR A 152 -0.87 1.97 29.45
N PHE A 153 -1.88 2.63 28.89
CA PHE A 153 -3.26 2.50 29.35
C PHE A 153 -3.78 1.06 29.22
N LEU A 154 -3.49 0.38 28.11
CA LEU A 154 -3.84 -1.04 27.93
C LEU A 154 -3.17 -1.92 28.98
N LEU A 155 -1.87 -1.75 29.22
CA LEU A 155 -1.11 -2.52 30.21
C LEU A 155 -1.62 -2.27 31.63
N TRP A 156 -1.84 -1.02 32.00
CA TRP A 156 -2.42 -0.65 33.28
C TRP A 156 -3.81 -1.27 33.49
N SER A 157 -4.65 -1.25 32.45
CA SER A 157 -5.99 -1.87 32.48
C SER A 157 -5.93 -3.39 32.63
N LEU A 158 -4.84 -4.04 32.21
CA LEU A 158 -4.57 -5.46 32.40
C LEU A 158 -3.91 -5.79 33.74
N GLY A 159 -3.69 -4.80 34.61
CA GLY A 159 -3.14 -4.98 35.96
C GLY A 159 -1.61 -4.92 36.05
N PHE A 160 -0.91 -4.54 34.98
CA PHE A 160 0.55 -4.38 35.04
C PHE A 160 0.92 -3.10 35.80
N GLN A 161 1.98 -3.19 36.62
CA GLN A 161 2.64 -2.01 37.18
C GLN A 161 3.47 -1.35 36.09
N VAL A 162 2.94 -0.28 35.50
CA VAL A 162 3.58 0.41 34.37
C VAL A 162 3.68 1.91 34.66
N ASN A 163 4.82 2.49 34.29
CA ASN A 163 5.03 3.94 34.32
C ASN A 163 5.42 4.43 32.93
N LEU A 164 4.96 5.63 32.55
CA LEU A 164 5.29 6.25 31.28
C LEU A 164 6.23 7.44 31.50
N GLN A 165 7.38 7.42 30.83
CA GLN A 165 8.32 8.54 30.80
C GLN A 165 8.57 8.96 29.35
N GLY A 166 7.87 9.99 28.88
CA GLY A 166 7.92 10.39 27.48
C GLY A 166 7.41 9.27 26.57
N ILE A 167 8.29 8.71 25.73
CA ILE A 167 8.00 7.56 24.85
C ILE A 167 8.45 6.21 25.43
N PHE A 168 8.97 6.19 26.65
CA PHE A 168 9.41 4.96 27.34
C PHE A 168 8.30 4.40 28.21
N ILE A 169 7.93 3.14 27.95
CA ILE A 169 7.02 2.35 28.76
C ILE A 169 7.89 1.51 29.71
N ILE A 170 7.80 1.79 31.02
CA ILE A 170 8.66 1.19 32.04
C ILE A 170 7.84 0.19 32.86
N LEU A 171 8.30 -1.05 32.89
CA LEU A 171 7.83 -2.14 33.75
C LEU A 171 8.91 -2.49 34.78
N PRO A 172 8.59 -3.24 35.86
CA PRO A 172 9.54 -3.50 36.94
C PRO A 172 10.83 -4.20 36.48
N THR A 173 10.73 -5.01 35.43
CA THR A 173 11.79 -5.88 34.92
C THR A 173 12.28 -5.49 33.52
N GLY A 174 11.80 -4.37 32.95
CA GLY A 174 12.22 -3.95 31.61
C GLY A 174 11.57 -2.65 31.14
N ALA A 175 12.10 -2.08 30.06
CA ALA A 175 11.57 -0.85 29.46
C ALA A 175 11.51 -0.98 27.93
N LEU A 176 10.45 -0.44 27.33
CA LEU A 176 10.28 -0.39 25.88
C LEU A 176 10.22 1.06 25.40
N GLU A 177 11.09 1.42 24.46
CA GLU A 177 11.03 2.70 23.75
C GLU A 177 10.09 2.61 22.54
N VAL A 178 9.09 3.50 22.48
CA VAL A 178 8.21 3.64 21.32
C VAL A 178 8.83 4.60 20.30
N ALA A 179 9.90 4.16 19.66
CA ALA A 179 10.60 4.91 18.61
C ALA A 179 9.65 5.26 17.43
N PRO A 180 9.98 6.23 16.55
CA PRO A 180 9.13 6.63 15.42
C PRO A 180 8.65 5.47 14.53
N GLY A 181 9.45 4.41 14.38
CA GLY A 181 9.06 3.18 13.66
C GLY A 181 7.92 2.38 14.33
N CYS A 182 7.72 2.56 15.63
CA CYS A 182 6.64 1.95 16.43
C CYS A 182 5.43 2.87 16.62
N SER A 183 5.39 4.03 15.97
CA SER A 183 4.29 5.00 16.09
C SER A 183 2.95 4.49 15.51
N GLY A 184 2.97 3.43 14.70
CA GLY A 184 1.77 2.90 14.02
C GLY A 184 1.46 3.58 12.71
N ILE A 185 2.28 4.54 12.27
CA ILE A 185 2.11 5.24 11.00
C ILE A 185 2.09 4.28 9.80
N GLY A 186 2.86 3.19 9.84
CA GLY A 186 2.89 2.18 8.78
C GLY A 186 1.52 1.52 8.56
N ILE A 187 0.88 1.03 9.61
CA ILE A 187 -0.46 0.40 9.52
C ILE A 187 -1.50 1.44 9.09
N ILE A 188 -1.43 2.66 9.63
CA ILE A 188 -2.33 3.76 9.25
C ILE A 188 -2.24 4.04 7.74
N LEU A 189 -1.02 4.22 7.21
CA LEU A 189 -0.81 4.52 5.80
C LEU A 189 -1.19 3.34 4.90
N GLN A 190 -0.97 2.11 5.35
CA GLN A 190 -1.46 0.92 4.66
C GLN A 190 -2.99 0.91 4.54
N LEU A 191 -3.72 1.18 5.63
CA LEU A 191 -5.19 1.23 5.60
C LEU A 191 -5.72 2.42 4.78
N LEU A 192 -5.03 3.56 4.81
CA LEU A 192 -5.36 4.70 3.96
C LEU A 192 -5.14 4.39 2.47
N GLY A 193 -4.09 3.62 2.14
CA GLY A 193 -3.88 3.09 0.79
C GLY A 193 -5.04 2.20 0.32
N TRP A 194 -5.52 1.30 1.18
CA TRP A 194 -6.73 0.49 0.91
C TRP A 194 -7.99 1.35 0.71
N ALA A 195 -8.20 2.37 1.54
CA ALA A 195 -9.30 3.30 1.41
C ALA A 195 -9.25 4.04 0.06
N PHE A 196 -8.05 4.48 -0.34
CA PHE A 196 -7.84 5.16 -1.61
C PHE A 196 -8.13 4.24 -2.81
N VAL A 197 -7.65 2.99 -2.80
CA VAL A 197 -8.01 1.98 -3.81
C VAL A 197 -9.52 1.83 -3.92
N LEU A 198 -10.21 1.72 -2.79
CA LEU A 198 -11.67 1.61 -2.75
C LEU A 198 -12.35 2.83 -3.39
N PHE A 199 -11.88 4.05 -3.11
CA PHE A 199 -12.46 5.28 -3.67
C PHE A 199 -12.28 5.39 -5.18
N VAL A 200 -11.18 4.85 -5.72
CA VAL A 200 -10.96 4.81 -7.18
C VAL A 200 -11.83 3.74 -7.82
N MET A 201 -12.03 2.60 -7.16
CA MET A 201 -12.74 1.44 -7.71
C MET A 201 -14.27 1.53 -7.62
N VAL A 202 -14.79 2.19 -6.58
CA VAL A 202 -16.22 2.20 -6.26
C VAL A 202 -16.69 3.62 -5.98
N PRO A 203 -17.84 4.05 -6.52
CA PRO A 203 -18.41 5.36 -6.18
C PRO A 203 -18.71 5.43 -4.68
N THR A 204 -18.22 6.48 -4.02
CA THR A 204 -18.39 6.70 -2.58
C THR A 204 -18.82 8.15 -2.32
N SER A 205 -19.80 8.31 -1.43
CA SER A 205 -20.25 9.63 -0.96
C SER A 205 -19.21 10.27 -0.03
N TRP A 206 -19.24 11.61 0.08
CA TRP A 206 -18.34 12.34 0.98
C TRP A 206 -18.40 11.85 2.43
N LYS A 207 -19.59 11.51 2.93
CA LYS A 207 -19.76 10.94 4.28
C LYS A 207 -19.06 9.59 4.42
N GLN A 208 -19.20 8.69 3.43
CA GLN A 208 -18.50 7.40 3.46
C GLN A 208 -16.99 7.58 3.42
N LYS A 209 -16.47 8.54 2.63
CA LYS A 209 -15.03 8.83 2.59
C LYS A 209 -14.49 9.25 3.96
N ILE A 210 -15.17 10.17 4.64
CA ILE A 210 -14.78 10.62 5.97
C ILE A 210 -14.79 9.45 6.95
N TRP A 211 -15.87 8.66 7.00
CA TRP A 211 -15.95 7.49 7.89
C TRP A 211 -14.85 6.46 7.65
N LEU A 212 -14.55 6.16 6.39
CA LEU A 212 -13.52 5.18 6.03
C LEU A 212 -12.11 5.69 6.34
N LEU A 213 -11.82 6.96 6.09
CA LEU A 213 -10.54 7.57 6.45
C LEU A 213 -10.35 7.61 7.97
N SER A 214 -11.38 8.01 8.72
CA SER A 214 -11.35 8.00 10.19
C SER A 214 -11.16 6.59 10.73
N ALA A 215 -11.88 5.60 10.19
CA ALA A 215 -11.73 4.21 10.60
C ALA A 215 -10.33 3.65 10.30
N ALA A 216 -9.75 3.97 9.15
CA ALA A 216 -8.38 3.58 8.81
C ALA A 216 -7.36 4.12 9.83
N VAL A 217 -7.47 5.40 10.20
CA VAL A 217 -6.57 6.02 11.19
C VAL A 217 -6.76 5.40 12.58
N ILE A 218 -8.01 5.32 13.06
CA ILE A 218 -8.32 4.81 14.40
C ILE A 218 -7.92 3.34 14.53
N LEU A 219 -8.24 2.51 13.54
CA LEU A 219 -7.93 1.09 13.56
C LEU A 219 -6.42 0.84 13.48
N GLY A 220 -5.72 1.54 12.58
CA GLY A 220 -4.27 1.41 12.44
C GLY A 220 -3.55 1.81 13.73
N PHE A 221 -3.97 2.90 14.35
CA PHE A 221 -3.47 3.34 15.65
C PHE A 221 -3.74 2.31 16.76
N ALA A 222 -4.99 1.84 16.88
CA ALA A 222 -5.39 0.92 17.94
C ALA A 222 -4.68 -0.44 17.84
N VAL A 223 -4.62 -1.02 16.64
CA VAL A 223 -3.94 -2.31 16.40
C VAL A 223 -2.45 -2.20 16.70
N ASN A 224 -1.80 -1.10 16.28
CA ASN A 224 -0.40 -0.88 16.63
C ASN A 224 -0.19 -0.68 18.14
N GLY A 225 -1.12 0.01 18.82
CA GLY A 225 -1.09 0.14 20.27
C GLY A 225 -1.10 -1.20 21.00
N VAL A 226 -1.93 -2.15 20.55
CA VAL A 226 -1.94 -3.53 21.07
C VAL A 226 -0.61 -4.22 20.79
N ARG A 227 -0.03 -4.05 19.59
CA ARG A 227 1.31 -4.59 19.26
C ARG A 227 2.38 -4.05 20.22
N VAL A 228 2.39 -2.75 20.49
CA VAL A 228 3.35 -2.12 21.41
C VAL A 228 3.16 -2.62 22.84
N ALA A 229 1.92 -2.77 23.31
CA ALA A 229 1.63 -3.35 24.62
C ALA A 229 2.17 -4.79 24.72
N LEU A 230 1.94 -5.63 23.70
CA LEU A 230 2.50 -6.99 23.64
C LEU A 230 4.04 -6.97 23.73
N MET A 231 4.70 -6.14 22.93
CA MET A 231 6.16 -6.03 22.94
C MET A 231 6.70 -5.62 24.32
N ALA A 232 6.00 -4.70 25.01
CA ALA A 232 6.41 -4.26 26.34
C ALA A 232 6.33 -5.40 27.37
N VAL A 233 5.29 -6.24 27.31
CA VAL A 233 5.18 -7.45 28.14
C VAL A 233 6.31 -8.42 27.85
N LEU A 234 6.65 -8.66 26.58
CA LEU A 234 7.71 -9.60 26.21
C LEU A 234 9.09 -9.15 26.71
N VAL A 235 9.37 -7.86 26.67
CA VAL A 235 10.57 -7.26 27.27
C VAL A 235 10.59 -7.48 28.78
N ALA A 236 9.46 -7.24 29.46
CA ALA A 236 9.36 -7.46 30.90
C ALA A 236 9.52 -8.94 31.31
N LEU A 237 9.16 -9.88 30.44
CA LEU A 237 9.38 -11.32 30.63
C LEU A 237 10.79 -11.79 30.22
N SER A 238 11.67 -10.87 29.80
CA SER A 238 13.02 -11.19 29.30
C SER A 238 13.02 -12.19 28.13
N ASN A 239 11.93 -12.25 27.35
CA ASN A 239 11.80 -13.16 26.22
C ASN A 239 12.22 -12.47 24.91
N GLN A 240 13.53 -12.32 24.72
CA GLN A 240 14.09 -11.64 23.55
C GLN A 240 13.68 -12.31 22.22
N SER A 241 13.66 -13.64 22.18
CA SER A 241 13.30 -14.39 20.97
C SER A 241 11.87 -14.08 20.50
N ALA A 242 10.91 -14.02 21.43
CA ALA A 242 9.54 -13.64 21.11
C ALA A 242 9.46 -12.15 20.75
N PHE A 243 10.16 -11.29 21.48
CA PHE A 243 10.21 -9.87 21.15
C PHE A 243 10.66 -9.64 19.70
N ASP A 244 11.77 -10.26 19.29
CA ASP A 244 12.32 -10.13 17.93
C ASP A 244 11.32 -10.62 16.87
N TYR A 245 10.63 -11.73 17.12
CA TYR A 245 9.59 -12.27 16.23
C TYR A 245 8.41 -11.31 16.03
N TRP A 246 7.91 -10.68 17.10
CA TRP A 246 6.79 -9.74 17.03
C TRP A 246 7.19 -8.32 16.61
N HIS A 247 8.47 -7.97 16.80
CA HIS A 247 9.04 -6.68 16.45
C HIS A 247 9.41 -6.62 14.96
N GLN A 248 10.28 -7.53 14.49
CA GLN A 248 10.81 -7.52 13.11
C GLN A 248 10.48 -8.79 12.31
N GLY A 249 10.15 -9.89 12.98
CA GLY A 249 9.78 -11.13 12.30
C GLY A 249 8.37 -11.11 11.69
N ASP A 250 7.96 -12.27 11.17
CA ASP A 250 6.65 -12.47 10.53
C ASP A 250 5.47 -12.14 11.45
N GLY A 251 5.65 -12.23 12.78
CA GLY A 251 4.65 -11.86 13.76
C GLY A 251 4.20 -10.41 13.65
N SER A 252 5.08 -9.51 13.18
CA SER A 252 4.74 -8.12 12.92
C SER A 252 3.67 -7.96 11.83
N LEU A 253 3.66 -8.84 10.82
CA LEU A 253 2.71 -8.82 9.70
C LEU A 253 1.30 -9.19 10.14
N ILE A 254 1.15 -10.02 11.18
CA ILE A 254 -0.16 -10.45 11.70
C ILE A 254 -1.01 -9.25 12.09
N PHE A 255 -0.42 -8.24 12.72
CA PHE A 255 -1.13 -7.01 13.11
C PHE A 255 -1.63 -6.24 11.90
N SER A 256 -0.78 -6.07 10.88
CA SER A 256 -1.16 -5.41 9.63
C SER A 256 -2.26 -6.17 8.89
N THR A 257 -2.15 -7.50 8.79
CA THR A 257 -3.17 -8.34 8.16
C THR A 257 -4.50 -8.26 8.92
N LEU A 258 -4.48 -8.35 10.24
CA LEU A 258 -5.67 -8.22 11.08
C LEU A 258 -6.34 -6.86 10.89
N ALA A 259 -5.56 -5.77 10.86
CA ALA A 259 -6.06 -4.44 10.61
C ALA A 259 -6.74 -4.34 9.23
N VAL A 260 -6.13 -4.90 8.18
CA VAL A 260 -6.70 -4.93 6.83
C VAL A 260 -8.01 -5.74 6.78
N LEU A 261 -8.08 -6.88 7.47
CA LEU A 261 -9.28 -7.71 7.52
C LEU A 261 -10.44 -6.98 8.21
N ILE A 262 -10.20 -6.40 9.39
CA ILE A 262 -11.21 -5.63 10.13
C ILE A 262 -11.66 -4.43 9.30
N PHE A 263 -10.72 -3.73 8.65
CA PHE A 263 -11.05 -2.61 7.77
C PHE A 263 -11.88 -3.05 6.56
N GLY A 264 -11.56 -4.19 5.96
CA GLY A 264 -12.32 -4.77 4.85
C GLY A 264 -13.77 -5.08 5.23
N ILE A 265 -13.98 -5.65 6.42
CA ILE A 265 -15.32 -5.88 6.98
C ILE A 265 -16.08 -4.56 7.16
N PHE A 266 -15.42 -3.53 7.69
CA PHE A 266 -16.01 -2.21 7.85
C PHE A 266 -16.39 -1.57 6.49
N CYS A 267 -15.51 -1.66 5.50
CA CYS A 267 -15.78 -1.24 4.12
C CYS A 267 -17.00 -1.97 3.52
N TYR A 268 -17.14 -3.27 3.78
CA TYR A 268 -18.26 -4.06 3.29
C TYR A 268 -19.61 -3.52 3.79
N PHE A 269 -19.73 -3.26 5.10
CA PHE A 269 -20.98 -2.74 5.68
C PHE A 269 -21.31 -1.31 5.26
N ILE A 270 -20.31 -0.44 5.11
CA ILE A 270 -20.54 0.98 4.81
C ILE A 270 -20.83 1.23 3.32
N VAL A 271 -20.13 0.52 2.43
CA VAL A 271 -20.14 0.79 0.99
C VAL A 271 -20.80 -0.34 0.22
N LEU A 272 -20.26 -1.56 0.31
CA LEU A 272 -20.63 -2.65 -0.61
C LEU A 272 -22.06 -3.16 -0.38
N GLN A 273 -22.52 -3.23 0.87
CA GLN A 273 -23.89 -3.68 1.17
C GLN A 273 -24.96 -2.73 0.60
N LYS A 274 -24.69 -1.41 0.57
CA LYS A 274 -25.62 -0.41 0.04
C LYS A 274 -25.66 -0.39 -1.48
N GLU A 275 -24.51 -0.62 -2.13
CA GLU A 275 -24.43 -0.74 -3.58
C GLU A 275 -25.09 -2.04 -4.08
N LEU A 276 -24.86 -3.18 -3.41
CA LEU A 276 -25.51 -4.45 -3.75
C LEU A 276 -27.04 -4.35 -3.66
N LYS A 277 -27.56 -3.67 -2.62
CA LYS A 277 -29.01 -3.43 -2.47
C LYS A 277 -29.61 -2.44 -3.47
N LYS A 278 -28.80 -1.64 -4.16
CA LYS A 278 -29.28 -0.74 -5.24
C LYS A 278 -29.31 -1.42 -6.61
N GLN A 279 -28.65 -2.57 -6.75
CA GLN A 279 -28.55 -3.32 -8.00
C GLN A 279 -29.54 -4.51 -8.07
N ILE A 280 -30.22 -4.81 -6.96
CA ILE A 280 -31.34 -5.76 -6.86
C ILE A 280 -32.63 -4.94 -6.79
#